data_AF-A0A8H7PWH4-F1
#
_entry.id   AF-A0A8H7PWH4-F1
#
_cell.length_a   1.000
_cell.length_b   1.000
_cell.length_c   1.000
_cell.angle_alpha   90.00
_cell.angle_beta   90.00
_cell.angle_gamma   90.00
#
_symmetry.space_group_name_H-M   'P 1'
#
loop_
_entity.id
_entity.type
_entity.pdbx_description
1 polymer ?
#
loop_
_entity_poly.entity_id
_entity_poly.type
_entity_poly.pdbx_seq_one_letter_code
_entity_poly.pdbx_strand_id
1 'polypeptide(L)'
;MAPPAVDSIPSASNVGSTAATAAIASSPVDILSDYAHRGSQSFSVLLNRYFQALDMLASYKQREAALLALMEQQQDSNALDEETYLPLKDSIKIMRLHIDQAKKLEAKTFLKCFEAVKTEPGWSQEKKVSVLQAMLALGE
;
A
#
# COMPACT_ATOMS: atom_id res chain seq x y z
N MET A 1 37.62 -44.56 31.04
CA MET A 1 38.02 -43.45 31.92
C MET A 1 37.78 -42.16 31.15
N ALA A 2 36.68 -41.46 31.45
CA ALA A 2 36.28 -40.22 30.80
C ALA A 2 36.07 -39.15 31.90
N PRO A 3 36.66 -37.95 31.78
CA PRO A 3 36.41 -36.84 32.70
C PRO A 3 35.22 -35.96 32.26
N PRO A 4 34.71 -35.07 33.14
CA PRO A 4 33.28 -34.91 33.41
C PRO A 4 32.59 -33.74 32.70
N ALA A 5 31.25 -33.78 32.74
CA ALA A 5 30.36 -32.67 32.46
C ALA A 5 30.63 -31.48 33.39
N VAL A 6 30.63 -30.28 32.82
CA VAL A 6 30.54 -29.01 33.55
C VAL A 6 29.38 -28.19 33.01
N ASP A 7 28.63 -27.68 33.98
CA ASP A 7 27.40 -26.92 33.94
C ASP A 7 27.31 -25.77 32.93
N SER A 8 26.13 -25.65 32.33
CA SER A 8 25.40 -24.37 32.31
C SER A 8 23.90 -24.64 32.39
N ILE A 9 23.43 -24.63 33.64
CA ILE A 9 22.12 -24.28 34.20
C ILE A 9 20.96 -24.05 33.20
N PRO A 10 19.78 -24.67 33.44
CA PRO A 10 18.57 -24.39 32.67
C PRO A 10 18.04 -23.00 33.03
N SER A 11 17.98 -22.09 32.06
CA SER A 11 17.24 -20.85 32.23
C SER A 11 15.75 -21.15 32.03
N ALA A 12 15.11 -21.66 33.09
CA ALA A 12 13.67 -21.66 33.18
C ALA A 12 13.18 -20.21 33.21
N SER A 13 12.21 -19.95 32.32
CA SER A 13 11.10 -19.04 32.54
C SER A 13 11.43 -17.57 32.79
N ASN A 14 11.17 -16.73 31.79
CA ASN A 14 10.26 -15.61 32.05
C ASN A 14 9.57 -15.13 30.76
N VAL A 15 8.26 -15.43 30.72
CA VAL A 15 7.19 -14.47 30.43
C VAL A 15 7.29 -13.71 29.11
N GLY A 16 6.50 -14.16 28.14
CA GLY A 16 6.25 -13.39 26.92
C GLY A 16 5.59 -14.13 25.76
N SER A 17 5.36 -15.44 25.85
CA SER A 17 4.54 -16.16 24.86
C SER A 17 3.05 -15.98 25.15
N THR A 18 2.55 -14.77 24.93
CA THR A 18 1.11 -14.51 24.87
C THR A 18 0.80 -13.69 23.63
N ALA A 19 0.15 -14.35 22.67
CA ALA A 19 -0.78 -13.81 21.68
C ALA A 19 -0.30 -12.99 20.46
N ALA A 20 0.98 -12.63 20.30
CA ALA A 20 1.39 -11.75 19.19
C ALA A 20 1.97 -12.44 17.93
N THR A 21 1.93 -13.76 17.81
CA THR A 21 2.55 -14.48 16.68
C THR A 21 1.61 -15.50 16.04
N ALA A 22 0.38 -15.06 15.79
CA ALA A 22 -0.57 -15.76 14.92
C ALA A 22 -1.26 -14.79 13.92
N ALA A 23 -0.63 -13.64 13.63
CA ALA A 23 -0.97 -12.89 12.43
C ALA A 23 -0.40 -13.68 11.24
N ILE A 24 -1.25 -14.52 10.65
CA ILE A 24 -1.02 -15.10 9.34
C ILE A 24 -0.57 -13.96 8.41
N ALA A 25 0.47 -14.21 7.63
CA ALA A 25 1.01 -13.28 6.62
C ALA A 25 -0.01 -13.02 5.50
N SER A 26 -1.11 -12.36 5.83
CA SER A 26 -2.13 -11.92 4.88
C SER A 26 -1.70 -10.61 4.28
N SER A 27 -1.84 -10.47 2.95
CA SER A 27 -1.56 -9.21 2.26
C SER A 27 -2.41 -8.10 2.88
N PRO A 28 -1.93 -6.84 2.95
CA PRO A 28 -2.76 -5.71 3.34
C PRO A 28 -4.11 -5.66 2.59
N VAL A 29 -4.13 -6.10 1.33
CA VAL A 29 -5.35 -6.24 0.53
C VAL A 29 -6.29 -7.31 1.09
N ASP A 30 -5.77 -8.47 1.51
CA ASP A 30 -6.57 -9.55 2.08
C ASP A 30 -7.20 -9.14 3.41
N ILE A 31 -6.41 -8.47 4.26
CA ILE A 31 -6.86 -7.93 5.54
C ILE A 31 -8.02 -6.97 5.31
N LEU A 32 -7.85 -6.03 4.39
CA LEU A 32 -8.88 -5.05 4.07
C LEU A 32 -10.11 -5.69 3.41
N SER A 33 -9.94 -6.73 2.60
CA SER A 33 -11.05 -7.41 1.94
C SER A 33 -11.91 -8.19 2.92
N ASP A 34 -11.32 -8.95 3.85
CA ASP A 34 -12.06 -9.63 4.92
C ASP A 34 -12.82 -8.61 5.80
N TYR A 35 -12.18 -7.49 6.12
CA TYR A 35 -12.82 -6.46 6.93
C TYR A 35 -13.86 -5.62 6.17
N ALA A 36 -13.75 -5.49 4.84
CA ALA A 36 -14.79 -4.92 3.98
C ALA A 36 -16.07 -5.76 4.04
N HIS A 37 -15.94 -7.09 4.12
CA HIS A 37 -17.07 -8.03 4.16
C HIS A 37 -17.72 -8.10 5.55
N ARG A 38 -16.96 -7.76 6.60
CA ARG A 38 -17.40 -7.76 8.01
C ARG A 38 -17.69 -6.37 8.57
N GLY A 39 -17.61 -5.32 7.75
CA GLY A 39 -17.86 -3.93 8.11
C GLY A 39 -19.26 -3.47 7.74
N SER A 40 -19.59 -2.21 8.05
CA SER A 40 -20.78 -1.56 7.53
C SER A 40 -20.72 -1.42 6.00
N GLN A 41 -21.88 -1.42 5.36
CA GLN A 41 -21.99 -1.17 3.91
C GLN A 41 -21.35 0.17 3.52
N SER A 42 -21.46 1.19 4.37
CA SER A 42 -20.80 2.48 4.20
C SER A 42 -19.28 2.36 4.18
N PHE A 43 -18.69 1.56 5.08
CA PHE A 43 -17.26 1.32 5.12
C PHE A 43 -16.78 0.60 3.85
N SER A 44 -17.48 -0.45 3.41
CA SER A 44 -17.13 -1.18 2.18
C SER A 44 -17.12 -0.26 0.95
N VAL A 45 -18.07 0.68 0.84
CA VAL A 45 -18.10 1.67 -0.26
C VAL A 45 -16.90 2.62 -0.18
N LEU A 46 -16.54 3.09 1.00
CA LEU A 46 -15.38 3.97 1.18
C LEU A 46 -14.08 3.25 0.81
N LEU A 47 -13.92 2.01 1.27
CA LEU A 47 -12.74 1.19 1.00
C LEU A 47 -12.59 0.87 -0.49
N ASN A 48 -13.69 0.56 -1.19
CA ASN A 48 -13.67 0.40 -2.65
C ASN A 48 -13.22 1.67 -3.38
N ARG A 49 -13.66 2.84 -2.93
CA ARG A 49 -13.21 4.12 -3.51
C ARG A 49 -11.73 4.38 -3.25
N TYR A 50 -11.22 3.94 -2.10
CA TYR A 50 -9.80 4.02 -1.79
C TYR A 50 -8.98 3.13 -2.73
N PHE A 51 -9.36 1.87 -2.93
CA PHE A 51 -8.70 0.98 -3.90
C PHE A 51 -8.74 1.54 -5.33
N GLN A 52 -9.89 2.06 -5.78
CA GLN A 52 -9.98 2.70 -7.10
C GLN A 52 -9.02 3.89 -7.25
N ALA A 53 -8.79 4.66 -6.18
CA ALA A 53 -7.85 5.77 -6.21
C ALA A 53 -6.39 5.29 -6.29
N LEU A 54 -6.05 4.20 -5.58
CA LEU A 54 -4.75 3.54 -5.66
C LEU A 54 -4.50 2.96 -7.06
N ASP A 55 -5.46 2.23 -7.63
CA ASP A 55 -5.36 1.66 -8.99
C ASP A 55 -5.17 2.74 -10.04
N MET A 56 -5.91 3.84 -9.92
CA MET A 56 -5.78 4.99 -10.82
C MET A 56 -4.39 5.62 -10.72
N LEU A 57 -3.86 5.80 -9.50
CA LEU A 57 -2.53 6.34 -9.28
C LEU A 57 -1.44 5.41 -9.86
N ALA A 58 -1.55 4.10 -9.61
CA ALA A 58 -0.62 3.11 -10.15
C ALA A 58 -0.62 3.10 -11.69
N SER A 59 -1.82 3.11 -12.30
CA SER A 59 -2.00 3.17 -13.75
C SER A 59 -1.34 4.42 -14.37
N TYR A 60 -1.50 5.59 -13.75
CA TYR A 60 -0.85 6.81 -14.24
C TYR A 60 0.66 6.79 -14.08
N LYS A 61 1.19 6.30 -12.94
CA LYS A 61 2.64 6.12 -12.74
C LYS A 61 3.24 5.17 -13.79
N GLN A 62 2.57 4.05 -14.06
CA GLN A 62 3.02 3.08 -15.07
C GLN A 62 3.06 3.70 -16.47
N ARG A 63 2.04 4.47 -16.83
CA ARG A 63 2.02 5.16 -18.13
C ARG A 63 3.07 6.27 -18.22
N GLU A 64 3.33 7.02 -17.14
CA GLU A 64 4.46 7.98 -17.11
C GLU A 64 5.79 7.25 -17.33
N ALA A 65 6.02 6.13 -16.65
CA ALA A 65 7.23 5.32 -16.83
C ALA A 65 7.38 4.82 -18.28
N ALA A 66 6.29 4.39 -18.93
CA ALA A 66 6.30 3.99 -20.33
C ALA A 66 6.66 5.15 -21.28
N LEU A 67 6.15 6.37 -21.02
CA LEU A 67 6.50 7.57 -21.81
C LEU A 67 7.96 7.98 -21.61
N LEU A 68 8.48 7.86 -20.38
CA LEU A 68 9.89 8.13 -20.08
C LEU A 68 10.81 7.14 -20.79
N ALA A 69 10.50 5.85 -20.74
CA ALA A 69 11.24 4.81 -21.45
C ALA A 69 11.23 5.02 -22.97
N LEU A 70 10.09 5.45 -23.53
CA LEU A 70 10.01 5.82 -24.95
C LEU A 70 10.92 7.00 -25.28
N MET A 71 10.96 8.02 -24.41
CA MET A 71 11.79 9.21 -24.60
C MET A 71 13.28 8.86 -24.57
N GLU A 72 13.69 8.01 -23.63
CA GLU A 72 15.06 7.49 -23.54
C GLU A 72 15.43 6.67 -24.79
N GLN A 73 14.57 5.75 -25.22
CA GLN A 73 14.80 4.93 -26.41
C GLN A 73 14.96 5.78 -27.69
N GLN A 74 14.16 6.84 -27.84
CA GLN A 74 14.26 7.73 -29.00
C GLN A 74 15.49 8.65 -28.95
N GLN A 75 15.91 9.05 -27.74
CA GLN A 75 17.15 9.81 -27.55
C GLN A 75 18.38 8.96 -27.89
N ASP A 76 18.43 7.70 -27.48
CA ASP A 76 19.55 6.78 -27.73
C ASP A 76 19.70 6.40 -29.22
N SER A 77 18.60 6.45 -29.98
CA SER A 77 18.59 6.09 -31.41
C SER A 77 18.90 7.26 -32.35
N ASN A 78 19.20 8.48 -31.84
CA ASN A 78 19.26 9.72 -32.64
C ASN A 78 18.00 9.94 -33.51
N ALA A 79 16.89 9.28 -33.18
CA ALA A 79 15.64 9.31 -33.93
C ALA A 79 14.71 10.44 -33.47
N LEU A 80 15.15 11.23 -32.49
CA LEU A 80 14.37 12.27 -31.86
C LEU A 80 14.49 13.57 -32.66
N ASP A 81 13.65 13.72 -33.69
CA ASP A 81 13.42 15.04 -34.28
C ASP A 81 12.60 15.93 -33.33
N GLU A 82 12.70 17.24 -33.53
CA GLU A 82 12.00 18.24 -32.69
C GLU A 82 10.47 18.09 -32.77
N GLU A 83 9.97 17.52 -33.88
CA GLU A 83 8.56 17.23 -34.15
C GLU A 83 8.00 16.13 -33.26
N THR A 84 8.80 15.11 -32.89
CA THR A 84 8.38 14.01 -32.01
C THR A 84 8.70 14.28 -30.54
N TYR A 85 9.75 15.06 -30.24
CA TYR A 85 10.17 15.36 -28.87
C TYR A 85 9.17 16.21 -28.10
N LEU A 86 8.69 17.30 -28.71
CA LEU A 86 7.80 18.26 -28.03
C LEU A 86 6.46 17.61 -27.61
N PRO A 87 5.75 16.85 -28.46
CA PRO A 87 4.54 16.15 -28.06
C PRO A 87 4.75 15.12 -26.95
N LEU A 88 5.88 14.40 -26.96
CA LEU A 88 6.19 13.41 -25.93
C LEU A 88 6.45 14.08 -24.58
N LYS A 89 7.20 15.18 -24.58
CA LYS A 89 7.44 15.99 -23.39
C LYS A 89 6.15 16.58 -22.81
N ASP A 90 5.26 17.09 -23.67
CA ASP A 90 3.96 17.59 -23.23
C ASP A 90 3.05 16.48 -22.69
N SER A 91 3.09 15.29 -23.29
CA SER A 91 2.38 14.11 -22.78
C SER A 91 2.86 13.71 -21.38
N ILE A 92 4.18 13.70 -21.15
CA ILE A 92 4.76 13.46 -19.81
C ILE A 92 4.27 14.52 -18.81
N LYS A 93 4.26 15.80 -19.21
CA LYS A 93 3.79 16.90 -18.36
C LYS A 93 2.30 16.74 -17.98
N ILE A 94 1.45 16.39 -18.94
CA ILE A 94 0.02 16.12 -18.70
C ILE A 94 -0.15 14.92 -17.76
N MET A 95 0.63 13.85 -17.97
CA MET A 95 0.58 12.67 -17.11
C MET A 95 0.98 12.98 -15.67
N ARG A 96 1.98 13.83 -15.44
CA ARG A 96 2.33 14.31 -14.09
C ARG A 96 1.19 15.06 -13.42
N LEU A 97 0.45 15.90 -14.17
CA LEU A 97 -0.74 16.56 -13.64
C LEU A 97 -1.83 15.56 -13.24
N HIS A 98 -2.05 14.50 -14.02
CA HIS A 98 -2.97 13.43 -13.66
C HIS A 98 -2.53 12.65 -12.43
N ILE A 99 -1.22 12.39 -12.28
CA ILE A 99 -0.65 11.77 -11.08
C ILE A 99 -0.90 12.65 -9.85
N ASP A 100 -0.69 13.95 -9.94
CA ASP A 100 -0.93 14.87 -8.82
C ASP A 100 -2.42 14.93 -8.43
N GLN A 101 -3.33 14.88 -9.42
CA GLN A 101 -4.76 14.78 -9.17
C GLN A 101 -5.14 13.44 -8.51
N ALA A 102 -4.54 12.33 -8.98
CA ALA A 102 -4.76 11.01 -8.41
C ALA A 102 -4.25 10.91 -6.97
N LYS A 103 -3.07 11.45 -6.65
CA LYS A 103 -2.54 11.55 -5.28
C LYS A 103 -3.50 12.31 -4.36
N LYS A 104 -4.06 13.44 -4.82
CA LYS A 104 -5.04 14.19 -4.03
C LYS A 104 -6.33 13.39 -3.79
N LEU A 105 -6.78 12.61 -4.77
CA LEU A 105 -7.95 11.75 -4.63
C LEU A 105 -7.69 10.58 -3.67
N GLU A 106 -6.53 9.92 -3.80
CA GLU A 106 -6.06 8.86 -2.92
C GLU A 106 -6.02 9.37 -1.47
N ALA A 107 -5.31 10.47 -1.19
CA ALA A 107 -5.24 11.03 0.16
C ALA A 107 -6.62 11.39 0.73
N LYS A 108 -7.52 11.95 -0.10
CA LYS A 108 -8.89 12.29 0.31
C LYS A 108 -9.72 11.05 0.64
N THR A 109 -9.56 9.96 -0.13
CA THR A 109 -10.30 8.72 0.09
C THR A 109 -9.72 7.92 1.26
N PHE A 110 -8.40 7.93 1.42
CA PHE A 110 -7.69 7.43 2.60
C PHE A 110 -8.22 8.08 3.88
N LEU A 111 -8.23 9.42 3.96
CA LEU A 111 -8.70 10.14 5.15
C LEU A 111 -10.15 9.81 5.52
N LYS A 112 -11.02 9.66 4.52
CA LYS A 112 -12.42 9.25 4.74
C LYS A 112 -12.51 7.82 5.29
N CYS A 113 -11.73 6.90 4.74
CA CYS A 113 -11.67 5.52 5.26
C CYS A 113 -11.10 5.51 6.68
N PHE A 114 -10.04 6.28 6.94
CA PHE A 114 -9.37 6.38 8.22
C PHE A 114 -10.33 6.83 9.33
N GLU A 115 -11.11 7.89 9.08
CA GLU A 115 -12.14 8.35 10.01
C GLU A 115 -13.26 7.32 10.19
N ALA A 116 -13.70 6.66 9.11
CA ALA A 116 -14.71 5.62 9.20
C ALA A 116 -14.27 4.46 10.11
N VAL A 117 -13.02 3.98 10.00
CA VAL A 117 -12.46 2.92 10.85
C VAL A 117 -12.53 3.29 12.33
N LYS A 118 -12.20 4.54 12.68
CA LYS A 118 -12.27 5.01 14.08
C LYS A 118 -13.68 4.93 14.64
N THR A 119 -14.68 5.27 13.84
CA THR A 119 -16.09 5.32 14.26
C THR A 119 -16.85 4.02 14.02
N GLU A 120 -16.23 3.01 13.41
CA GLU A 120 -16.93 1.81 12.99
C GLU A 120 -17.50 1.04 14.20
N PRO A 121 -18.82 0.78 14.23
CA PRO A 121 -19.48 0.13 15.35
C PRO A 121 -19.14 -1.36 15.42
N GLY A 122 -18.98 -1.89 16.63
CA GLY A 122 -18.72 -3.32 16.85
C GLY A 122 -17.29 -3.78 16.54
N TRP A 123 -16.40 -2.89 16.08
CA TRP A 123 -14.99 -3.21 15.88
C TRP A 123 -14.18 -3.00 17.16
N SER A 124 -13.37 -4.00 17.53
CA SER A 124 -12.39 -3.89 18.61
C SER A 124 -11.26 -2.92 18.25
N GLN A 125 -10.52 -2.44 19.25
CA GLN A 125 -9.36 -1.56 19.02
C GLN A 125 -8.26 -2.28 18.21
N GLU A 126 -7.99 -3.54 18.51
CA GLU A 126 -7.02 -4.36 17.75
C GLU A 126 -7.39 -4.45 16.27
N LYS A 127 -8.67 -4.68 15.97
CA LYS A 127 -9.17 -4.72 14.60
C LYS A 127 -9.00 -3.37 13.89
N LYS A 128 -9.31 -2.27 14.57
CA LYS A 128 -9.11 -0.91 14.02
C LYS A 128 -7.63 -0.67 13.70
N VAL A 129 -6.73 -0.99 14.62
CA VAL A 129 -5.28 -0.85 14.40
C VAL A 129 -4.80 -1.69 13.22
N SER A 130 -5.23 -2.96 13.13
CA SER A 130 -4.87 -3.86 12.03
C SER A 130 -5.32 -3.31 10.66
N VAL A 131 -6.56 -2.80 10.56
CA VAL A 131 -7.08 -2.17 9.34
C VAL A 131 -6.30 -0.92 8.98
N LEU A 132 -6.02 -0.05 9.96
CA LEU A 132 -5.27 1.18 9.71
C LEU A 132 -3.83 0.90 9.25
N GLN A 133 -3.17 -0.11 9.84
CA GLN A 133 -1.85 -0.56 9.40
C GLN A 133 -1.88 -1.11 7.97
N ALA A 134 -2.90 -1.91 7.63
CA ALA A 134 -3.07 -2.41 6.27
C ALA A 134 -3.33 -1.28 5.25
N MET A 135 -4.13 -0.28 5.61
CA MET A 135 -4.33 0.89 4.76
C MET A 135 -3.04 1.68 4.53
N LEU A 136 -2.25 1.91 5.59
CA LEU A 136 -0.97 2.61 5.48
C LEU A 136 0.02 1.85 4.59
N ALA A 137 0.08 0.52 4.73
CA ALA A 137 0.96 -0.33 3.93
C ALA A 137 0.63 -0.33 2.42
N LEU A 138 -0.57 0.09 2.01
CA LEU A 138 -0.95 0.23 0.61
C LEU A 138 -0.71 1.62 0.02
N GLY A 139 -0.55 2.63 0.88
CA GLY A 139 -0.33 4.02 0.48
C GLY A 139 1.15 4.37 0.24
N GLU A 140 2.08 3.48 0.61
CA GLU A 140 3.54 3.62 0.40
C GLU A 140 3.96 3.25 -1.03
#